data_AF-A0A9D3AJ72-F1
#
_entry.id   AF-A0A9D3AJ72-F1
#
_cell.length_a   1.000
_cell.length_b   1.000
_cell.length_c   1.000
_cell.angle_alpha   90.00
_cell.angle_beta   90.00
_cell.angle_gamma   90.00
#
_symmetry.space_group_name_H-M   'P 1'
#
loop_
_entity.id
_entity.type
_entity.pdbx_description
1 polymer ?
#
loop_
_entity_poly.entity_id
_entity_poly.type
_entity_poly.pdbx_seq_one_letter_code
_entity_poly.pdbx_strand_id
1 'polypeptide(L)'
;MKCRYCGYEIPDGELYCGHCGKEVRIVPDYNPLDDMLTAQIKVSLDGEEPEDEAFNTAPVRNTGRNTGRRTGTDRGTRQGTSRNTNRSTGRRGSSPEMERRRRRQQQARKKAALRKKRRRLLMIMALFLLLIAAGIYFLYSNSYAGVVRRGTRALDAGNYSEAQSLFERAMSKDNERPEAYTGLSGVYAAQDDLDAAEAVFLTGLEEQTDNADLYEACVNFYMDTEQQEKIPELLDDASDTVQEALGGYIIDGPSFSLDDEETFEDVQELTLTAGDGETIYYTTDESDPTTSSTKYTEPIQISEGTTTITAIAVDDRGVPSLPVQKSYTVEFPIVDAPAVSPSTGQYDEAKQIEIKVPEGYDAYYTMDESDPTTASTKYTGPIEMPEGTTIFKAILVNGEGRSSGITTRNYERITN
;
A
#
# COMPACT_ATOMS: atom_id res chain seq x y z
N MET A 1 9.14 -39.31 0.39
CA MET A 1 8.10 -38.70 1.28
C MET A 1 7.20 -37.70 0.52
N LYS A 2 6.20 -37.03 1.13
CA LYS A 2 5.38 -35.97 0.47
C LYS A 2 5.59 -34.59 1.09
N CYS A 3 5.56 -33.54 0.26
CA CYS A 3 5.79 -32.15 0.67
C CYS A 3 4.59 -31.59 1.45
N ARG A 4 4.83 -31.05 2.66
CA ARG A 4 3.79 -30.43 3.51
C ARG A 4 3.17 -29.16 2.89
N TYR A 5 3.87 -28.51 1.95
CA TYR A 5 3.45 -27.24 1.34
C TYR A 5 2.71 -27.38 0.01
N CYS A 6 3.06 -28.37 -0.83
CA CYS A 6 2.49 -28.55 -2.17
C CYS A 6 2.00 -29.98 -2.48
N GLY A 7 2.09 -30.92 -1.53
CA GLY A 7 1.65 -32.31 -1.71
C GLY A 7 2.52 -33.18 -2.63
N TYR A 8 3.46 -32.59 -3.38
CA TYR A 8 4.34 -33.30 -4.33
C TYR A 8 5.18 -34.39 -3.65
N GLU A 9 5.46 -35.47 -4.38
CA GLU A 9 6.17 -36.64 -3.88
C GLU A 9 7.69 -36.49 -4.05
N ILE A 10 8.37 -36.28 -2.93
CA ILE A 10 9.82 -36.02 -2.82
C ILE A 10 10.57 -37.36 -2.71
N PRO A 11 11.58 -37.64 -3.55
CA PRO A 11 12.49 -38.77 -3.40
C PRO A 11 13.20 -38.80 -2.04
N ASP A 12 13.44 -40.00 -1.50
CA ASP A 12 14.08 -40.13 -0.20
C ASP A 12 15.58 -39.75 -0.28
N GLY A 13 15.98 -38.75 0.51
CA GLY A 13 17.33 -38.18 0.53
C GLY A 13 17.42 -36.72 0.10
N GLU A 14 16.38 -36.15 -0.51
CA GLU A 14 16.34 -34.74 -0.89
C GLU A 14 16.00 -33.82 0.30
N LEU A 15 16.79 -32.74 0.46
CA LEU A 15 16.61 -31.73 1.52
C LEU A 15 15.70 -30.56 1.11
N TYR A 16 15.30 -30.49 -0.17
CA TYR A 16 14.46 -29.44 -0.74
C TYR A 16 13.44 -30.06 -1.69
N CYS A 17 12.22 -29.53 -1.74
CA CYS A 17 11.20 -30.04 -2.65
C CYS A 17 11.40 -29.47 -4.07
N GLY A 18 11.81 -30.31 -5.04
CA GLY A 18 12.08 -29.90 -6.42
C GLY A 18 10.93 -29.21 -7.18
N HIS A 19 9.69 -29.25 -6.68
CA HIS A 19 8.54 -28.55 -7.27
C HIS A 19 8.30 -27.15 -6.67
N CYS A 20 8.74 -26.86 -5.43
CA CYS A 20 8.43 -25.59 -4.75
C CYS A 20 9.60 -24.94 -4.02
N GLY A 21 10.82 -25.47 -4.16
CA GLY A 21 12.06 -24.93 -3.59
C GLY A 21 12.19 -25.02 -2.05
N LYS A 22 11.08 -25.20 -1.32
CA LYS A 22 11.08 -25.16 0.15
C LYS A 22 11.81 -26.36 0.77
N GLU A 23 12.48 -26.10 1.89
CA GLU A 23 13.21 -27.11 2.66
C GLU A 23 12.31 -28.23 3.19
N VAL A 24 12.88 -29.44 3.24
CA VAL A 24 12.22 -30.67 3.68
C VAL A 24 12.66 -30.97 5.10
N ARG A 25 11.86 -30.55 6.09
CA ARG A 25 12.14 -30.82 7.50
C ARG A 25 11.87 -32.30 7.82
N ILE A 26 12.96 -33.05 7.99
CA ILE A 26 12.96 -34.50 8.28
C ILE A 26 12.74 -34.78 9.77
N VAL A 27 13.07 -33.85 10.67
CA VAL A 27 12.84 -33.99 12.11
C VAL A 27 11.36 -33.73 12.41
N PRO A 28 10.64 -34.65 13.10
CA PRO A 28 9.28 -34.39 13.56
C PRO A 28 9.23 -33.17 14.50
N ASP A 29 8.17 -32.37 14.40
CA ASP A 29 7.93 -31.21 15.27
C ASP A 29 7.78 -31.69 16.73
N TYR A 30 8.86 -31.61 17.53
CA TYR A 30 8.83 -31.97 18.96
C TYR A 30 8.05 -30.91 19.74
N ASN A 31 6.74 -31.11 19.84
CA ASN A 31 5.84 -30.24 20.59
C ASN A 31 5.73 -30.70 22.07
N PRO A 32 6.35 -30.00 23.04
CA PRO A 32 6.32 -30.41 24.44
C PRO A 32 4.91 -30.35 25.07
N LEU A 33 3.94 -29.69 24.43
CA LEU A 33 2.54 -29.69 24.87
C LEU A 33 1.83 -31.02 24.59
N ASP A 34 2.16 -31.72 23.51
CA ASP A 34 1.53 -33.00 23.17
C ASP A 34 2.01 -34.14 24.08
N ASP A 35 3.29 -34.13 24.48
CA ASP A 35 3.81 -35.05 25.50
C ASP A 35 3.19 -34.77 26.88
N MET A 36 2.99 -33.50 27.26
CA MET A 36 2.26 -33.15 28.48
C MET A 36 0.81 -33.64 28.44
N LEU A 37 0.11 -33.45 27.32
CA LEU A 37 -1.28 -33.89 27.15
C LEU A 37 -1.37 -35.44 27.19
N THR A 38 -0.43 -36.12 26.54
CA THR A 38 -0.35 -37.59 26.50
C THR A 38 -0.05 -38.17 27.89
N ALA A 39 0.85 -37.55 28.67
CA ALA A 39 1.10 -37.92 30.06
C ALA A 39 -0.14 -37.71 30.94
N GLN A 40 -0.87 -36.61 30.75
CA GLN A 40 -2.07 -36.28 31.52
C GLN A 40 -3.27 -37.18 31.20
N ILE A 41 -3.39 -37.64 29.94
CA ILE A 41 -4.34 -38.68 29.53
C ILE A 41 -3.98 -40.03 30.17
N LYS A 42 -2.70 -40.39 30.24
CA LYS A 42 -2.25 -41.65 30.84
C LYS A 42 -2.55 -41.73 32.35
N VAL A 43 -2.30 -40.64 33.08
CA VAL A 43 -2.70 -40.46 34.49
C VAL A 43 -4.23 -40.49 34.69
N SER A 44 -5.02 -40.29 33.64
CA SER A 44 -6.49 -40.34 33.69
C SER A 44 -7.07 -41.74 33.43
N LEU A 45 -6.24 -42.73 33.09
CA LEU A 45 -6.66 -44.11 32.79
C LEU A 45 -6.18 -45.11 33.85
N ASP A 46 -4.91 -45.02 34.27
CA ASP A 46 -4.31 -45.93 35.25
C ASP A 46 -4.42 -45.34 36.67
N GLY A 47 -5.51 -45.69 37.36
CA GLY A 47 -5.91 -45.10 38.64
C GLY A 47 -5.17 -45.63 39.89
N GLU A 48 -3.86 -45.45 39.98
CA GLU A 48 -3.06 -45.76 41.18
C GLU A 48 -2.34 -44.50 41.73
N GLU A 49 -2.27 -44.36 43.07
CA GLU A 49 -1.61 -43.23 43.75
C GLU A 49 -0.08 -43.47 43.85
N PRO A 50 0.78 -42.55 43.39
CA PRO A 50 2.24 -42.68 43.53
C PRO A 50 2.73 -42.27 44.93
N GLU A 51 3.74 -42.97 45.45
CA GLU A 51 4.31 -42.77 46.79
C GLU A 51 5.30 -41.58 46.88
N ASP A 52 5.40 -40.94 48.06
CA ASP A 52 6.22 -39.75 48.32
C ASP A 52 7.75 -40.04 48.45
N GLU A 53 8.51 -40.09 47.33
CA GLU A 53 9.98 -40.11 47.38
C GLU A 53 10.59 -38.71 47.61
N ALA A 54 11.26 -38.51 48.76
CA ALA A 54 11.77 -37.21 49.19
C ALA A 54 13.22 -36.93 48.73
N PHE A 55 13.37 -36.05 47.74
CA PHE A 55 14.69 -35.56 47.29
C PHE A 55 15.42 -34.75 48.37
N ASN A 56 16.60 -35.22 48.77
CA ASN A 56 17.45 -34.54 49.75
C ASN A 56 18.40 -33.52 49.08
N THR A 57 18.25 -32.24 49.39
CA THR A 57 19.23 -31.20 49.03
C THR A 57 19.84 -30.57 50.29
N ALA A 58 21.10 -30.91 50.59
CA ALA A 58 21.83 -30.37 51.73
C ALA A 58 22.40 -28.96 51.42
N PRO A 59 22.25 -27.97 52.32
CA PRO A 59 22.85 -26.66 52.14
C PRO A 59 24.34 -26.64 52.52
N VAL A 60 25.16 -26.04 51.65
CA VAL A 60 26.60 -25.89 51.82
C VAL A 60 26.93 -24.93 52.98
N ARG A 61 27.95 -25.26 53.79
CA ARG A 61 28.51 -24.34 54.79
C ARG A 61 29.28 -23.20 54.10
N ASN A 62 29.00 -21.96 54.48
CA ASN A 62 29.93 -20.85 54.30
C ASN A 62 30.20 -20.16 55.65
N THR A 63 31.41 -19.63 55.84
CA THR A 63 31.91 -19.15 57.14
C THR A 63 32.28 -17.67 57.11
N GLY A 64 31.66 -16.88 57.98
CA GLY A 64 32.02 -15.47 58.21
C GLY A 64 32.12 -15.14 59.71
N ARG A 65 33.17 -14.41 60.10
CA ARG A 65 33.40 -13.94 61.49
C ARG A 65 33.42 -12.40 61.53
N ASN A 66 32.59 -11.81 62.40
CA ASN A 66 32.91 -10.71 63.34
C ASN A 66 31.66 -10.44 64.19
N THR A 67 31.67 -10.43 65.54
CA THR A 67 32.43 -9.68 66.57
C THR A 67 31.94 -8.23 66.78
N GLY A 68 31.75 -7.85 68.06
CA GLY A 68 31.25 -6.53 68.49
C GLY A 68 29.85 -6.53 69.12
N ARG A 69 29.54 -5.72 70.15
CA ARG A 69 29.89 -5.87 71.60
C ARG A 69 29.21 -4.71 72.40
N ARG A 70 28.76 -4.95 73.65
CA ARG A 70 28.12 -4.00 74.62
C ARG A 70 26.64 -3.67 74.29
N THR A 71 25.76 -3.23 75.21
CA THR A 71 25.72 -3.11 76.71
C THR A 71 24.63 -4.07 77.28
N GLY A 72 24.41 -4.37 78.58
CA GLY A 72 24.23 -3.50 79.77
C GLY A 72 22.88 -2.73 79.70
N THR A 73 21.98 -2.71 80.69
CA THR A 73 21.88 -3.30 82.08
C THR A 73 20.36 -3.20 82.50
N ASP A 74 19.75 -3.62 83.63
CA ASP A 74 20.09 -4.14 84.99
C ASP A 74 18.82 -4.82 85.63
N ARG A 75 18.97 -5.53 86.76
CA ARG A 75 17.97 -5.95 87.81
C ARG A 75 17.04 -7.15 87.60
N GLY A 76 16.81 -7.89 88.70
CA GLY A 76 15.64 -8.78 88.83
C GLY A 76 15.54 -9.67 90.09
N THR A 77 16.64 -10.19 90.63
CA THR A 77 16.58 -11.30 91.61
C THR A 77 15.98 -10.94 92.97
N ARG A 78 14.93 -11.66 93.41
CA ARG A 78 14.50 -11.72 94.82
C ARG A 78 13.98 -13.11 95.20
N GLN A 79 14.38 -13.58 96.37
CA GLN A 79 13.92 -14.85 96.96
C GLN A 79 12.48 -14.71 97.49
N GLY A 80 11.72 -15.81 97.47
CA GLY A 80 10.35 -15.88 97.99
C GLY A 80 10.01 -17.29 98.46
N THR A 81 10.31 -17.59 99.72
CA THR A 81 10.14 -18.93 100.30
C THR A 81 8.67 -19.30 100.47
N SER A 82 8.13 -20.14 99.58
CA SER A 82 6.75 -20.62 99.69
C SER A 82 6.63 -21.79 100.67
N ARG A 83 5.83 -21.63 101.73
CA ARG A 83 5.59 -22.68 102.74
C ARG A 83 4.46 -23.60 102.31
N ASN A 84 4.66 -24.91 102.49
CA ASN A 84 3.62 -25.92 102.36
C ASN A 84 2.43 -25.60 103.31
N THR A 85 1.23 -25.43 102.74
CA THR A 85 -0.02 -25.51 103.50
C THR A 85 -1.07 -26.28 102.69
N ASN A 86 -1.50 -27.42 103.22
CA ASN A 86 -2.64 -28.17 102.69
C ASN A 86 -3.92 -27.35 102.82
N ARG A 87 -4.69 -27.17 101.74
CA ARG A 87 -6.13 -26.90 101.87
C ARG A 87 -6.93 -27.56 100.74
N SER A 88 -7.60 -28.65 101.08
CA SER A 88 -8.46 -29.39 100.14
C SER A 88 -9.67 -28.56 99.72
N THR A 89 -9.98 -28.53 98.43
CA THR A 89 -11.28 -28.09 97.91
C THR A 89 -11.75 -28.94 96.72
N GLY A 90 -12.77 -29.76 96.96
CA GLY A 90 -13.84 -30.06 95.99
C GLY A 90 -13.46 -30.62 94.61
N ARG A 91 -12.88 -31.82 94.53
CA ARG A 91 -12.80 -32.61 93.27
C ARG A 91 -14.19 -33.12 92.85
N ARG A 92 -15.09 -32.25 92.38
CA ARG A 92 -16.34 -32.66 91.71
C ARG A 92 -16.03 -33.24 90.34
N GLY A 93 -15.95 -34.56 90.24
CA GLY A 93 -15.77 -35.26 88.96
C GLY A 93 -16.95 -35.04 88.03
N SER A 94 -16.70 -34.55 86.82
CA SER A 94 -17.71 -34.52 85.74
C SER A 94 -17.79 -35.89 85.06
N SER A 95 -19.01 -36.37 84.78
CA SER A 95 -19.24 -37.63 84.07
C SER A 95 -18.41 -37.71 82.76
N PRO A 96 -17.86 -38.89 82.40
CA PRO A 96 -17.14 -39.09 81.14
C PRO A 96 -17.91 -38.65 79.89
N GLU A 97 -19.24 -38.73 79.91
CA GLU A 97 -20.09 -38.23 78.83
C GLU A 97 -20.04 -36.70 78.70
N MET A 98 -19.97 -36.00 79.83
CA MET A 98 -19.91 -34.53 79.89
C MET A 98 -18.58 -34.03 79.31
N GLU A 99 -17.49 -34.74 79.58
CA GLU A 99 -16.21 -34.49 78.89
C GLU A 99 -16.29 -34.80 77.39
N ARG A 100 -16.85 -35.95 76.99
CA ARG A 100 -17.02 -36.30 75.57
C ARG A 100 -17.86 -35.25 74.83
N ARG A 101 -18.94 -34.74 75.44
CA ARG A 101 -19.74 -33.61 74.91
C ARG A 101 -18.92 -32.32 74.82
N ARG A 102 -18.15 -31.94 75.86
CA ARG A 102 -17.26 -30.76 75.83
C ARG A 102 -16.19 -30.87 74.74
N ARG A 103 -15.53 -32.02 74.58
CA ARG A 103 -14.51 -32.26 73.54
C ARG A 103 -15.13 -32.15 72.14
N ARG A 104 -16.30 -32.75 71.89
CA ARG A 104 -17.06 -32.59 70.64
C ARG A 104 -17.45 -31.13 70.36
N GLN A 105 -17.95 -30.40 71.36
CA GLN A 105 -18.27 -28.96 71.22
C GLN A 105 -17.02 -28.10 70.94
N GLN A 106 -15.88 -28.37 71.58
CA GLN A 106 -14.62 -27.67 71.29
C GLN A 106 -14.10 -27.98 69.88
N GLN A 107 -14.17 -29.24 69.42
CA GLN A 107 -13.83 -29.61 68.04
C GLN A 107 -14.76 -28.94 67.02
N ALA A 108 -16.08 -28.90 67.29
CA ALA A 108 -17.05 -28.19 66.45
C ALA A 108 -16.76 -26.68 66.39
N ARG A 109 -16.49 -26.04 67.54
CA ARG A 109 -16.08 -24.61 67.60
C ARG A 109 -14.77 -24.36 66.85
N LYS A 110 -13.76 -25.25 66.96
CA LYS A 110 -12.51 -25.16 66.18
C LYS A 110 -12.78 -25.31 64.67
N LYS A 111 -13.56 -26.30 64.23
CA LYS A 111 -13.95 -26.48 62.81
C LYS A 111 -14.76 -25.28 62.28
N ALA A 112 -15.65 -24.70 63.08
CA ALA A 112 -16.41 -23.50 62.72
C ALA A 112 -15.50 -22.25 62.63
N ALA A 113 -14.56 -22.07 63.56
CA ALA A 113 -13.59 -20.99 63.52
C ALA A 113 -12.64 -21.11 62.31
N LEU A 114 -12.19 -22.33 61.97
CA LEU A 114 -11.42 -22.60 60.76
C LEU A 114 -12.23 -22.34 59.48
N ARG A 115 -13.51 -22.73 59.42
CA ARG A 115 -14.41 -22.35 58.32
C ARG A 115 -14.57 -20.82 58.21
N LYS A 116 -14.67 -20.09 59.33
CA LYS A 116 -14.75 -18.62 59.34
C LYS A 116 -13.43 -17.95 58.94
N LYS A 117 -12.27 -18.52 59.31
CA LYS A 117 -10.94 -18.10 58.81
C LYS A 117 -10.78 -18.38 57.31
N ARG A 118 -11.10 -19.59 56.82
CA ARG A 118 -11.03 -19.94 55.38
C ARG A 118 -11.95 -19.06 54.55
N ARG A 119 -13.20 -18.79 55.00
CA ARG A 119 -14.09 -17.82 54.32
C ARG A 119 -13.50 -16.40 54.29
N ARG A 120 -12.90 -15.91 55.38
CA ARG A 120 -12.21 -14.60 55.38
C ARG A 120 -11.01 -14.57 54.42
N LEU A 121 -10.18 -15.62 54.40
CA LEU A 121 -9.03 -15.70 53.50
C LEU A 121 -9.47 -15.77 52.03
N LEU A 122 -10.51 -16.55 51.71
CA LEU A 122 -11.10 -16.58 50.37
C LEU A 122 -11.70 -15.22 49.97
N MET A 123 -12.36 -14.51 50.87
CA MET A 123 -12.85 -13.14 50.60
C MET A 123 -11.69 -12.16 50.33
N ILE A 124 -10.58 -12.27 51.07
CA ILE A 124 -9.39 -11.45 50.87
C ILE A 124 -8.71 -11.78 49.53
N MET A 125 -8.57 -13.07 49.17
CA MET A 125 -8.04 -13.44 47.85
C MET A 125 -8.99 -13.01 46.72
N ALA A 126 -10.31 -13.12 46.88
CA ALA A 126 -11.26 -12.63 45.87
C ALA A 126 -11.16 -11.11 45.68
N LEU A 127 -11.04 -10.33 46.76
CA LEU A 127 -10.80 -8.89 46.68
C LEU A 127 -9.43 -8.57 46.04
N PHE A 128 -8.39 -9.35 46.33
CA PHE A 128 -7.06 -9.17 45.72
C PHE A 128 -7.08 -9.49 44.21
N LEU A 129 -7.77 -10.56 43.80
CA LEU A 129 -7.98 -10.90 42.39
C LEU A 129 -8.83 -9.84 41.66
N LEU A 130 -9.83 -9.25 42.31
CA LEU A 130 -10.60 -8.13 41.75
C LEU A 130 -9.74 -6.87 41.59
N LEU A 131 -8.82 -6.59 42.53
CA LEU A 131 -7.87 -5.47 42.42
C LEU A 131 -6.84 -5.72 41.30
N ILE A 132 -6.37 -6.95 41.11
CA ILE A 132 -5.51 -7.33 39.98
C ILE A 132 -6.27 -7.15 38.66
N ALA A 133 -7.51 -7.66 38.57
CA ALA A 133 -8.34 -7.51 37.37
C ALA A 133 -8.63 -6.04 37.03
N ALA A 134 -8.92 -5.21 38.04
CA ALA A 134 -9.09 -3.77 37.87
C ALA A 134 -7.79 -3.07 37.42
N GLY A 135 -6.63 -3.48 37.95
CA GLY A 135 -5.32 -2.97 37.53
C GLY A 135 -4.98 -3.34 36.08
N ILE A 136 -5.20 -4.60 35.69
CA ILE A 136 -5.02 -5.06 34.29
C ILE A 136 -5.98 -4.32 33.36
N TYR A 137 -7.26 -4.17 33.75
CA TYR A 137 -8.24 -3.41 32.98
C TYR A 137 -7.83 -1.93 32.82
N PHE A 138 -7.33 -1.29 33.89
CA PHE A 138 -6.86 0.09 33.83
C PHE A 138 -5.65 0.24 32.89
N LEU A 139 -4.64 -0.62 33.02
CA LEU A 139 -3.47 -0.64 32.13
C LEU A 139 -3.89 -0.85 30.67
N TYR A 140 -4.77 -1.82 30.40
CA TYR A 140 -5.30 -2.04 29.06
C TYR A 140 -6.06 -0.82 28.53
N SER A 141 -6.95 -0.21 29.33
CA SER A 141 -7.75 0.97 28.93
C SER A 141 -6.96 2.24 28.63
N ASN A 142 -5.66 2.28 28.99
CA ASN A 142 -4.72 3.35 28.68
C ASN A 142 -3.62 2.93 27.68
N SER A 143 -3.54 1.65 27.30
CA SER A 143 -2.72 1.18 26.17
C SER A 143 -3.29 1.65 24.84
N TYR A 144 -2.47 1.79 23.80
CA TYR A 144 -2.90 2.19 22.45
C TYR A 144 -4.15 1.43 21.98
N ALA A 145 -4.08 0.09 21.94
CA ALA A 145 -5.18 -0.77 21.51
C ALA A 145 -6.45 -0.65 22.39
N GLY A 146 -6.32 -0.24 23.66
CA GLY A 146 -7.46 0.04 24.53
C GLY A 146 -8.07 1.43 24.33
N VAL A 147 -7.31 2.37 23.76
CA VAL A 147 -7.82 3.67 23.31
C VAL A 147 -8.48 3.54 21.94
N VAL A 148 -7.83 2.91 20.96
CA VAL A 148 -8.41 2.64 19.62
C VAL A 148 -9.71 1.85 19.73
N ARG A 149 -9.77 0.81 20.58
CA ARG A 149 -11.01 0.05 20.87
C ARG A 149 -12.10 0.86 21.58
N ARG A 150 -11.80 2.05 22.10
CA ARG A 150 -12.82 3.01 22.55
C ARG A 150 -13.21 4.00 21.46
N GLY A 151 -12.26 4.46 20.64
CA GLY A 151 -12.53 5.34 19.51
C GLY A 151 -13.50 4.68 18.53
N THR A 152 -13.21 3.43 18.13
CA THR A 152 -14.10 2.63 17.27
C THR A 152 -15.50 2.49 17.87
N ARG A 153 -15.62 2.14 19.15
CA ARG A 153 -16.93 2.06 19.84
C ARG A 153 -17.68 3.40 19.96
N ALA A 154 -16.99 4.52 19.88
CA ALA A 154 -17.61 5.84 19.83
C ALA A 154 -18.09 6.15 18.41
N LEU A 155 -17.30 5.78 17.40
CA LEU A 155 -17.68 5.84 15.98
C LEU A 155 -18.89 4.94 15.66
N ASP A 156 -18.86 3.67 16.10
CA ASP A 156 -19.97 2.70 16.06
C ASP A 156 -21.28 3.24 16.67
N ALA A 157 -21.17 4.24 17.56
CA ALA A 157 -22.28 4.86 18.28
C ALA A 157 -22.68 6.25 17.73
N GLY A 158 -22.02 6.75 16.68
CA GLY A 158 -22.24 8.10 16.14
C GLY A 158 -21.69 9.24 17.04
N ASN A 159 -20.87 8.92 18.04
CA ASN A 159 -20.25 9.89 18.95
C ASN A 159 -18.95 10.45 18.34
N TYR A 160 -19.02 11.02 17.14
CA TYR A 160 -17.86 11.47 16.34
C TYR A 160 -16.82 12.27 17.15
N SER A 161 -17.26 13.23 17.97
CA SER A 161 -16.34 14.05 18.79
C SER A 161 -15.67 13.28 19.96
N GLU A 162 -16.25 12.19 20.47
CA GLU A 162 -15.51 11.30 21.40
C GLU A 162 -14.56 10.39 20.61
N ALA A 163 -14.99 9.90 19.45
CA ALA A 163 -14.18 9.05 18.58
C ALA A 163 -12.90 9.77 18.14
N GLN A 164 -13.01 10.96 17.54
CA GLN A 164 -11.91 11.83 17.15
C GLN A 164 -10.92 12.02 18.31
N SER A 165 -11.39 12.53 19.46
CA SER A 165 -10.52 12.79 20.62
C SER A 165 -9.86 11.53 21.21
N LEU A 166 -10.42 10.35 20.96
CA LEU A 166 -9.79 9.08 21.31
C LEU A 166 -8.74 8.65 20.29
N PHE A 167 -8.97 8.82 18.98
CA PHE A 167 -8.00 8.49 17.93
C PHE A 167 -6.81 9.46 17.90
N GLU A 168 -7.03 10.76 18.04
CA GLU A 168 -5.97 11.77 18.26
C GLU A 168 -5.07 11.37 19.45
N ARG A 169 -5.69 10.88 20.54
CA ARG A 169 -5.00 10.40 21.75
C ARG A 169 -4.51 8.95 21.65
N ALA A 170 -4.67 8.30 20.50
CA ALA A 170 -3.98 7.07 20.13
C ALA A 170 -2.73 7.42 19.30
N MET A 171 -2.86 8.29 18.28
CA MET A 171 -1.74 8.87 17.53
C MET A 171 -0.73 9.52 18.50
N SER A 172 -1.19 10.31 19.49
CA SER A 172 -0.34 10.94 20.51
C SER A 172 0.32 9.95 21.52
N LYS A 173 0.21 8.65 21.30
CA LYS A 173 0.91 7.58 22.06
C LYS A 173 1.86 6.78 21.18
N ASP A 174 1.50 6.61 19.92
CA ASP A 174 2.13 5.74 18.93
C ASP A 174 1.57 6.16 17.54
N ASN A 175 2.31 6.99 16.81
CA ASN A 175 1.93 7.50 15.48
C ASN A 175 2.47 6.63 14.34
N GLU A 176 3.28 5.62 14.64
CA GLU A 176 3.77 4.63 13.66
C GLU A 176 2.67 3.63 13.23
N ARG A 177 1.47 3.72 13.83
CA ARG A 177 0.40 2.72 13.72
C ARG A 177 -0.83 3.19 12.91
N PRO A 178 -1.21 2.48 11.83
CA PRO A 178 -2.34 2.89 10.99
C PRO A 178 -3.70 2.84 11.69
N GLU A 179 -3.89 2.00 12.73
CA GLU A 179 -5.21 1.76 13.33
C GLU A 179 -5.88 3.02 13.91
N ALA A 180 -5.10 4.06 14.24
CA ALA A 180 -5.59 5.35 14.70
C ALA A 180 -5.88 6.32 13.53
N TYR A 181 -5.11 6.25 12.45
CA TYR A 181 -5.34 7.00 11.21
C TYR A 181 -6.60 6.49 10.53
N THR A 182 -6.71 5.18 10.29
CA THR A 182 -7.93 4.53 9.77
C THR A 182 -9.15 4.84 10.66
N GLY A 183 -8.96 4.85 11.98
CA GLY A 183 -10.00 5.21 12.94
C GLY A 183 -10.48 6.66 12.81
N LEU A 184 -9.56 7.62 12.71
CA LEU A 184 -9.87 9.05 12.59
C LEU A 184 -10.39 9.42 11.20
N SER A 185 -9.80 8.87 10.14
CA SER A 185 -10.30 8.96 8.77
C SER A 185 -11.74 8.44 8.68
N GLY A 186 -12.01 7.28 9.29
CA GLY A 186 -13.37 6.73 9.43
C GLY A 186 -14.36 7.60 10.22
N VAL A 187 -13.90 8.55 11.05
CA VAL A 187 -14.78 9.57 11.66
C VAL A 187 -15.23 10.58 10.62
N TYR A 188 -14.32 11.12 9.82
CA TYR A 188 -14.61 12.10 8.78
C TYR A 188 -15.41 11.50 7.61
N ALA A 189 -15.04 10.30 7.14
CA ALA A 189 -15.78 9.59 6.11
C ALA A 189 -17.23 9.27 6.55
N ALA A 190 -17.44 8.92 7.82
CA ALA A 190 -18.78 8.72 8.39
C ALA A 190 -19.54 10.04 8.69
N GLN A 191 -18.99 11.18 8.27
CA GLN A 191 -19.62 12.50 8.24
C GLN A 191 -19.77 13.06 6.82
N ASP A 192 -19.58 12.21 5.79
CA ASP A 192 -19.55 12.56 4.35
C ASP A 192 -18.42 13.55 3.95
N ASP A 193 -17.33 13.61 4.74
CA ASP A 193 -16.17 14.49 4.53
C ASP A 193 -14.94 13.65 4.14
N LEU A 194 -14.86 13.25 2.85
CA LEU A 194 -13.77 12.43 2.34
C LEU A 194 -12.44 13.19 2.24
N ASP A 195 -12.47 14.49 1.93
CA ASP A 195 -11.28 15.34 1.87
C ASP A 195 -10.55 15.38 3.23
N ALA A 196 -11.31 15.54 4.33
CA ALA A 196 -10.73 15.47 5.68
C ALA A 196 -10.32 14.04 6.07
N ALA A 197 -11.01 13.02 5.57
CA ALA A 197 -10.67 11.61 5.80
C ALA A 197 -9.35 11.20 5.13
N GLU A 198 -9.09 11.72 3.94
CA GLU A 198 -7.84 11.59 3.17
C GLU A 198 -6.70 12.36 3.84
N ALA A 199 -6.92 13.63 4.19
CA ALA A 199 -5.91 14.50 4.80
C ALA A 199 -5.32 13.93 6.11
N VAL A 200 -6.08 13.12 6.85
CA VAL A 200 -5.58 12.36 8.01
C VAL A 200 -4.42 11.44 7.64
N PHE A 201 -4.55 10.67 6.55
CA PHE A 201 -3.48 9.79 6.08
C PHE A 201 -2.30 10.59 5.54
N LEU A 202 -2.55 11.55 4.64
CA LEU A 202 -1.49 12.36 4.01
C LEU A 202 -0.61 13.07 5.06
N THR A 203 -1.21 13.67 6.09
CA THR A 203 -0.48 14.30 7.22
C THR A 203 0.43 13.30 7.96
N GLY A 204 0.04 12.02 8.03
CA GLY A 204 0.86 10.97 8.65
C GLY A 204 2.01 10.50 7.76
N LEU A 205 1.77 10.46 6.44
CA LEU A 205 2.74 10.05 5.42
C LEU A 205 3.83 11.11 5.21
N GLU A 206 3.50 12.41 5.30
CA GLU A 206 4.47 13.52 5.33
C GLU A 206 5.54 13.36 6.43
N GLU A 207 5.17 12.82 7.60
CA GLU A 207 6.11 12.53 8.70
C GLU A 207 6.83 11.18 8.54
N GLN A 208 6.34 10.27 7.68
CA GLN A 208 6.65 8.84 7.71
C GLN A 208 6.69 8.19 6.31
N THR A 209 7.52 8.74 5.43
CA THR A 209 7.67 8.33 4.01
C THR A 209 8.02 6.85 3.78
N ASP A 210 8.50 6.14 4.81
CA ASP A 210 8.90 4.73 4.75
C ASP A 210 7.88 3.77 5.43
N ASN A 211 6.77 4.29 5.96
CA ASN A 211 5.80 3.48 6.74
C ASN A 211 4.78 2.77 5.83
N ALA A 212 5.19 1.62 5.29
CA ALA A 212 4.36 0.79 4.41
C ALA A 212 2.99 0.41 5.02
N ASP A 213 2.89 0.15 6.33
CA ASP A 213 1.63 -0.15 7.02
C ASP A 213 0.64 1.04 6.95
N LEU A 214 1.16 2.28 6.92
CA LEU A 214 0.35 3.50 6.80
C LEU A 214 -0.05 3.80 5.35
N TYR A 215 0.83 3.55 4.38
CA TYR A 215 0.47 3.58 2.96
C TYR A 215 -0.58 2.51 2.62
N GLU A 216 -0.45 1.28 3.14
CA GLU A 216 -1.44 0.21 2.94
C GLU A 216 -2.81 0.64 3.46
N ALA A 217 -2.87 1.34 4.60
CA ALA A 217 -4.11 1.87 5.16
C ALA A 217 -4.72 3.00 4.31
N CYS A 218 -3.90 3.83 3.67
CA CYS A 218 -4.35 4.87 2.74
C CYS A 218 -4.87 4.27 1.42
N VAL A 219 -4.15 3.30 0.84
CA VAL A 219 -4.58 2.55 -0.36
C VAL A 219 -5.90 1.81 -0.10
N ASN A 220 -6.03 1.14 1.05
CA ASN A 220 -7.31 0.50 1.42
C ASN A 220 -8.45 1.52 1.57
N PHE A 221 -8.18 2.73 2.09
CA PHE A 221 -9.19 3.80 2.13
C PHE A 221 -9.62 4.24 0.72
N TYR A 222 -8.70 4.42 -0.23
CA TYR A 222 -9.05 4.72 -1.62
C TYR A 222 -9.84 3.57 -2.30
N MET A 223 -9.47 2.32 -2.02
CA MET A 223 -10.22 1.14 -2.51
C MET A 223 -11.65 1.06 -1.92
N ASP A 224 -11.80 1.30 -0.61
CA ASP A 224 -13.10 1.26 0.10
C ASP A 224 -14.00 2.46 -0.22
N THR A 225 -13.46 3.55 -0.78
CA THR A 225 -14.20 4.79 -1.10
C THR A 225 -14.38 5.06 -2.61
N GLU A 226 -14.04 4.10 -3.47
CA GLU A 226 -14.14 4.21 -4.94
C GLU A 226 -13.31 5.38 -5.53
N GLN A 227 -12.10 5.58 -4.99
CA GLN A 227 -11.12 6.60 -5.42
C GLN A 227 -9.80 5.96 -5.92
N GLN A 228 -9.88 4.84 -6.66
CA GLN A 228 -8.70 4.06 -7.05
C GLN A 228 -7.70 4.85 -7.92
N GLU A 229 -8.15 5.90 -8.60
CA GLU A 229 -7.34 6.80 -9.43
C GLU A 229 -6.25 7.56 -8.65
N LYS A 230 -6.37 7.68 -7.32
CA LYS A 230 -5.38 8.33 -6.45
C LYS A 230 -4.23 7.41 -6.04
N ILE A 231 -4.34 6.10 -6.26
CA ILE A 231 -3.35 5.12 -5.83
C ILE A 231 -1.98 5.28 -6.55
N PRO A 232 -1.91 5.57 -7.86
CA PRO A 232 -0.61 5.73 -8.53
C PRO A 232 0.16 6.97 -8.08
N GLU A 233 -0.50 8.13 -7.95
CA GLU A 233 0.11 9.38 -7.45
C GLU A 233 0.62 9.21 -6.01
N LEU A 234 -0.10 8.47 -5.17
CA LEU A 234 0.32 8.11 -3.81
C LEU A 234 1.60 7.26 -3.78
N LEU A 235 1.88 6.46 -4.81
CA LEU A 235 2.96 5.46 -4.82
C LEU A 235 4.19 5.86 -5.68
N ASP A 236 4.06 6.82 -6.59
CA ASP A 236 5.15 7.27 -7.49
C ASP A 236 6.37 7.81 -6.72
N ASP A 237 6.15 8.79 -5.84
CA ASP A 237 7.18 9.39 -4.96
C ASP A 237 7.41 8.60 -3.64
N ALA A 238 6.75 7.45 -3.45
CA ALA A 238 6.92 6.62 -2.24
C ALA A 238 8.28 5.89 -2.24
N SER A 239 8.86 5.64 -1.07
CA SER A 239 10.22 5.05 -1.01
C SER A 239 10.28 3.58 -1.41
N ASP A 240 11.46 3.09 -1.82
CA ASP A 240 11.72 1.71 -2.28
C ASP A 240 11.07 0.63 -1.38
N THR A 241 11.01 0.85 -0.07
CA THR A 241 10.44 -0.09 0.91
C THR A 241 8.90 -0.14 0.83
N VAL A 242 8.28 1.00 0.55
CA VAL A 242 6.83 1.11 0.32
C VAL A 242 6.48 0.53 -1.05
N GLN A 243 7.27 0.85 -2.09
CA GLN A 243 7.06 0.30 -3.43
C GLN A 243 7.27 -1.22 -3.48
N GLU A 244 8.23 -1.79 -2.74
CA GLU A 244 8.37 -3.27 -2.62
C GLU A 244 7.17 -3.89 -1.89
N ALA A 245 6.68 -3.26 -0.82
CA ALA A 245 5.54 -3.77 -0.04
C ALA A 245 4.20 -3.67 -0.79
N LEU A 246 4.00 -2.60 -1.56
CA LEU A 246 2.75 -2.27 -2.26
C LEU A 246 2.84 -2.39 -3.78
N GLY A 247 3.89 -3.00 -4.33
CA GLY A 247 4.06 -3.21 -5.77
C GLY A 247 2.91 -3.99 -6.43
N GLY A 248 2.10 -4.70 -5.64
CA GLY A 248 0.81 -5.25 -6.09
C GLY A 248 -0.28 -4.22 -6.39
N TYR A 249 -0.01 -2.91 -6.26
CA TYR A 249 -0.87 -1.78 -6.64
C TYR A 249 -0.20 -0.85 -7.66
N ILE A 250 1.05 -1.13 -8.05
CA ILE A 250 1.77 -0.37 -9.07
C ILE A 250 1.52 -1.06 -10.42
N ILE A 251 0.78 -0.39 -11.31
CA ILE A 251 0.42 -0.89 -12.63
C ILE A 251 1.32 -0.23 -13.68
N ASP A 252 1.98 -1.04 -14.52
CA ASP A 252 2.85 -0.53 -15.59
C ASP A 252 2.06 0.31 -16.60
N GLY A 253 2.66 1.40 -17.09
CA GLY A 253 2.05 2.27 -18.09
C GLY A 253 1.88 1.57 -19.45
N PRO A 254 0.83 1.90 -20.24
CA PRO A 254 0.60 1.27 -21.53
C PRO A 254 1.75 1.57 -22.50
N SER A 255 2.23 0.53 -23.18
CA SER A 255 3.29 0.60 -24.18
C SER A 255 2.72 0.88 -25.58
N PHE A 256 3.32 1.85 -26.27
CA PHE A 256 2.91 2.35 -27.58
C PHE A 256 3.78 1.74 -28.68
N SER A 257 3.20 1.41 -29.84
CA SER A 257 3.93 0.74 -30.94
C SER A 257 4.70 1.66 -31.89
N LEU A 258 4.59 2.98 -31.72
CA LEU A 258 5.23 4.00 -32.56
C LEU A 258 6.19 4.85 -31.73
N ASP A 259 7.31 5.21 -32.34
CA ASP A 259 8.26 6.18 -31.80
C ASP A 259 7.70 7.61 -31.96
N ASP A 260 7.83 8.44 -30.93
CA ASP A 260 7.39 9.85 -30.91
C ASP A 260 8.54 10.84 -31.17
N GLU A 261 9.78 10.36 -31.32
CA GLU A 261 10.91 11.19 -31.78
C GLU A 261 10.99 11.29 -33.32
N GLU A 262 10.27 10.44 -34.07
CA GLU A 262 10.25 10.42 -35.53
C GLU A 262 9.04 11.17 -36.17
N THR A 263 9.25 11.74 -37.36
CA THR A 263 8.17 12.29 -38.21
C THR A 263 7.85 11.28 -39.32
N PHE A 264 6.58 10.92 -39.46
CA PHE A 264 6.15 9.90 -40.42
C PHE A 264 5.74 10.51 -41.77
N GLU A 265 6.23 9.93 -42.86
CA GLU A 265 5.91 10.34 -44.25
C GLU A 265 4.58 9.76 -44.77
N ASP A 266 3.95 8.84 -44.02
CA ASP A 266 2.70 8.13 -44.34
C ASP A 266 1.77 8.02 -43.11
N VAL A 267 0.48 7.75 -43.32
CA VAL A 267 -0.50 7.45 -42.25
C VAL A 267 -0.08 6.20 -41.44
N GLN A 268 -0.15 6.28 -40.11
CA GLN A 268 0.27 5.18 -39.22
C GLN A 268 -0.90 4.53 -38.46
N GLU A 269 -0.71 3.28 -38.04
CA GLU A 269 -1.60 2.57 -37.11
C GLU A 269 -0.90 2.40 -35.75
N LEU A 270 -1.32 3.18 -34.76
CA LEU A 270 -0.84 3.09 -33.39
C LEU A 270 -1.52 1.94 -32.65
N THR A 271 -0.73 0.96 -32.22
CA THR A 271 -1.15 -0.11 -31.32
C THR A 271 -0.74 0.20 -29.88
N LEU A 272 -1.65 -0.01 -28.94
CA LEU A 272 -1.39 0.11 -27.50
C LEU A 272 -1.39 -1.29 -26.86
N THR A 273 -0.51 -1.51 -25.88
CA THR A 273 -0.35 -2.79 -25.17
C THR A 273 -0.14 -2.57 -23.67
N ALA A 274 -0.58 -3.52 -22.85
CA ALA A 274 -0.53 -3.48 -21.38
C ALA A 274 -0.40 -4.91 -20.83
N GLY A 275 -0.42 -5.09 -19.51
CA GLY A 275 -0.26 -6.38 -18.84
C GLY A 275 -1.42 -7.36 -19.04
N ASP A 276 -1.18 -8.62 -18.68
CA ASP A 276 -2.12 -9.74 -18.87
C ASP A 276 -3.40 -9.55 -18.03
N GLY A 277 -4.47 -9.06 -18.66
CA GLY A 277 -5.79 -8.86 -18.07
C GLY A 277 -6.21 -7.40 -17.90
N GLU A 278 -5.28 -6.46 -18.10
CA GLU A 278 -5.54 -5.03 -18.00
C GLU A 278 -6.41 -4.48 -19.14
N THR A 279 -7.08 -3.38 -18.90
CA THR A 279 -7.81 -2.58 -19.90
C THR A 279 -7.15 -1.23 -20.08
N ILE A 280 -6.84 -0.87 -21.32
CA ILE A 280 -6.33 0.47 -21.66
C ILE A 280 -7.49 1.43 -21.93
N TYR A 281 -7.41 2.63 -21.35
CA TYR A 281 -8.29 3.77 -21.65
C TYR A 281 -7.44 4.95 -22.13
N TYR A 282 -7.94 5.73 -23.10
CA TYR A 282 -7.19 6.82 -23.71
C TYR A 282 -8.04 8.04 -24.09
N THR A 283 -7.35 9.15 -24.30
CA THR A 283 -7.85 10.46 -24.74
C THR A 283 -7.01 10.98 -25.92
N THR A 284 -7.59 11.89 -26.71
CA THR A 284 -6.94 12.49 -27.91
C THR A 284 -7.16 14.00 -28.00
N ASP A 285 -7.56 14.62 -26.89
CA ASP A 285 -8.00 16.01 -26.75
C ASP A 285 -7.28 16.73 -25.61
N GLU A 286 -6.08 16.24 -25.28
CA GLU A 286 -5.20 16.72 -24.19
C GLU A 286 -5.79 16.57 -22.77
N SER A 287 -6.97 15.95 -22.61
CA SER A 287 -7.54 15.64 -21.28
C SER A 287 -6.90 14.41 -20.64
N ASP A 288 -6.91 14.35 -19.30
CA ASP A 288 -6.41 13.20 -18.55
C ASP A 288 -7.34 11.98 -18.71
N PRO A 289 -6.81 10.79 -19.05
CA PRO A 289 -7.62 9.60 -19.27
C PRO A 289 -8.10 9.00 -17.94
N THR A 290 -9.33 8.51 -17.94
CA THR A 290 -9.98 7.84 -16.79
C THR A 290 -10.64 6.56 -17.25
N THR A 291 -11.18 5.77 -16.31
CA THR A 291 -12.05 4.61 -16.61
C THR A 291 -13.34 4.98 -17.36
N SER A 292 -13.67 6.28 -17.48
CA SER A 292 -14.78 6.79 -18.28
C SER A 292 -14.39 7.25 -19.69
N SER A 293 -13.09 7.33 -19.99
CA SER A 293 -12.54 7.73 -21.30
C SER A 293 -12.66 6.61 -22.34
N THR A 294 -12.11 6.80 -23.54
CA THR A 294 -12.28 5.84 -24.65
C THR A 294 -11.54 4.54 -24.32
N LYS A 295 -12.25 3.42 -24.18
CA LYS A 295 -11.63 2.10 -24.03
C LYS A 295 -10.96 1.69 -25.34
N TYR A 296 -9.66 1.43 -25.29
CA TYR A 296 -8.89 0.89 -26.42
C TYR A 296 -9.37 -0.53 -26.76
N THR A 297 -9.57 -0.80 -28.05
CA THR A 297 -10.08 -2.10 -28.57
C THR A 297 -9.57 -2.44 -29.96
N GLU A 298 -9.25 -1.45 -30.79
CA GLU A 298 -8.68 -1.57 -32.13
C GLU A 298 -7.59 -0.49 -32.32
N PRO A 299 -6.61 -0.64 -33.23
CA PRO A 299 -5.55 0.34 -33.47
C PRO A 299 -6.06 1.76 -33.78
N ILE A 300 -5.32 2.77 -33.32
CA ILE A 300 -5.64 4.19 -33.52
C ILE A 300 -4.96 4.68 -34.79
N GLN A 301 -5.73 5.19 -35.75
CA GLN A 301 -5.18 5.73 -37.00
C GLN A 301 -4.62 7.14 -36.79
N ILE A 302 -3.30 7.30 -36.92
CA ILE A 302 -2.62 8.60 -36.87
C ILE A 302 -2.55 9.17 -38.29
N SER A 303 -3.27 10.27 -38.51
CA SER A 303 -3.36 10.97 -39.81
C SER A 303 -2.41 12.17 -39.86
N GLU A 304 -2.33 12.85 -41.02
CA GLU A 304 -1.55 14.07 -41.21
C GLU A 304 -1.76 15.12 -40.11
N GLY A 305 -0.66 15.74 -39.68
CA GLY A 305 -0.61 16.70 -38.58
C GLY A 305 -0.01 16.09 -37.31
N THR A 306 -0.19 16.77 -36.18
CA THR A 306 0.24 16.28 -34.86
C THR A 306 -0.96 15.74 -34.09
N THR A 307 -0.84 14.52 -33.56
CA THR A 307 -1.86 13.86 -32.74
C THR A 307 -1.28 13.48 -31.38
N THR A 308 -1.74 14.13 -30.31
CA THR A 308 -1.43 13.78 -28.92
C THR A 308 -2.37 12.68 -28.44
N ILE A 309 -1.82 11.64 -27.82
CA ILE A 309 -2.55 10.54 -27.19
C ILE A 309 -2.08 10.43 -25.74
N THR A 310 -2.99 10.47 -24.78
CA THR A 310 -2.71 10.12 -23.37
C THR A 310 -3.45 8.83 -23.03
N ALA A 311 -2.79 7.87 -22.38
CA ALA A 311 -3.40 6.58 -22.03
C ALA A 311 -2.98 6.06 -20.64
N ILE A 312 -3.88 5.29 -20.02
CA ILE A 312 -3.64 4.51 -18.80
C ILE A 312 -3.98 3.04 -19.05
N ALA A 313 -3.27 2.13 -18.39
CA ALA A 313 -3.70 0.75 -18.16
C ALA A 313 -4.53 0.70 -16.87
N VAL A 314 -5.43 -0.27 -16.72
CA VAL A 314 -6.29 -0.45 -15.54
C VAL A 314 -6.50 -1.93 -15.28
N ASP A 315 -6.29 -2.38 -14.05
CA ASP A 315 -6.36 -3.79 -13.68
C ASP A 315 -7.79 -4.31 -13.41
N ASP A 316 -7.92 -5.56 -12.92
CA ASP A 316 -9.22 -6.17 -12.60
C ASP A 316 -9.87 -5.69 -11.29
N ARG A 317 -9.13 -4.91 -10.47
CA ARG A 317 -9.61 -4.22 -9.26
C ARG A 317 -10.03 -2.78 -9.53
N GLY A 318 -9.68 -2.23 -10.70
CA GLY A 318 -9.96 -0.84 -11.09
C GLY A 318 -8.81 0.13 -10.78
N VAL A 319 -7.63 -0.36 -10.39
CA VAL A 319 -6.45 0.46 -10.13
C VAL A 319 -5.79 0.82 -11.46
N PRO A 320 -5.57 2.12 -11.77
CA PRO A 320 -4.92 2.53 -13.01
C PRO A 320 -3.39 2.52 -12.90
N SER A 321 -2.71 2.65 -14.04
CA SER A 321 -1.32 3.10 -14.13
C SER A 321 -1.23 4.62 -13.98
N LEU A 322 -0.01 5.16 -13.85
CA LEU A 322 0.24 6.56 -14.19
C LEU A 322 -0.07 6.82 -15.68
N PRO A 323 -0.48 8.04 -16.08
CA PRO A 323 -0.79 8.36 -17.46
C PRO A 323 0.48 8.46 -18.32
N VAL A 324 0.49 7.75 -19.45
CA VAL A 324 1.55 7.84 -20.46
C VAL A 324 1.04 8.71 -21.61
N GLN A 325 1.74 9.82 -21.88
CA GLN A 325 1.44 10.74 -22.99
C GLN A 325 2.47 10.59 -24.12
N LYS A 326 1.98 10.56 -25.36
CA LYS A 326 2.78 10.50 -26.59
C LYS A 326 2.21 11.43 -27.66
N SER A 327 3.06 11.99 -28.52
CA SER A 327 2.67 12.96 -29.55
C SER A 327 3.29 12.59 -30.89
N TYR A 328 2.46 12.16 -31.83
CA TYR A 328 2.89 11.67 -33.14
C TYR A 328 2.68 12.73 -34.21
N THR A 329 3.68 12.97 -35.07
CA THR A 329 3.58 13.93 -36.18
C THR A 329 3.76 13.23 -37.52
N VAL A 330 2.79 13.45 -38.42
CA VAL A 330 2.74 12.88 -39.77
C VAL A 330 2.76 14.02 -40.79
N GLU A 331 3.78 14.07 -41.64
CA GLU A 331 3.95 15.09 -42.69
C GLU A 331 4.24 14.41 -44.04
N PHE A 332 3.23 14.28 -44.92
CA PHE A 332 3.46 13.60 -46.20
C PHE A 332 4.39 14.42 -47.12
N PRO A 333 5.44 13.81 -47.69
CA PRO A 333 6.48 14.51 -48.43
C PRO A 333 5.95 15.09 -49.75
N ILE A 334 6.30 16.35 -50.00
CA ILE A 334 6.00 17.08 -51.24
C ILE A 334 7.28 17.33 -52.03
N VAL A 335 7.19 17.29 -53.36
CA VAL A 335 8.32 17.60 -54.24
C VAL A 335 8.77 19.06 -54.11
N ASP A 336 10.06 19.28 -54.36
CA ASP A 336 10.67 20.59 -54.54
C ASP A 336 9.90 21.49 -55.53
N ALA A 337 10.06 22.80 -55.35
CA ALA A 337 9.52 23.80 -56.25
C ALA A 337 9.92 23.54 -57.73
N PRO A 338 9.01 23.70 -58.71
CA PRO A 338 9.26 23.27 -60.09
C PRO A 338 10.47 23.94 -60.71
N ALA A 339 11.31 23.17 -61.40
CA ALA A 339 12.38 23.74 -62.20
C ALA A 339 11.81 24.44 -63.45
N VAL A 340 11.79 25.77 -63.45
CA VAL A 340 11.37 26.60 -64.58
C VAL A 340 12.57 27.08 -65.40
N SER A 341 12.50 26.86 -66.71
CA SER A 341 13.42 27.34 -67.75
C SER A 341 12.71 28.35 -68.67
N PRO A 342 13.37 29.39 -69.21
CA PRO A 342 14.75 29.79 -68.91
C PRO A 342 14.87 30.46 -67.53
N SER A 343 16.10 30.76 -67.11
CA SER A 343 16.36 31.51 -65.88
C SER A 343 15.87 32.97 -65.96
N THR A 344 15.74 33.62 -64.81
CA THR A 344 15.52 35.08 -64.71
C THR A 344 16.52 35.87 -65.56
N GLY A 345 16.06 36.84 -66.35
CA GLY A 345 16.92 37.65 -67.21
C GLY A 345 16.19 38.49 -68.28
N GLN A 346 16.97 39.29 -69.01
CA GLN A 346 16.56 40.04 -70.20
C GLN A 346 16.65 39.18 -71.46
N TYR A 347 15.72 39.39 -72.39
CA TYR A 347 15.61 38.65 -73.64
C TYR A 347 15.26 39.55 -74.82
N ASP A 348 15.95 39.35 -75.93
CA ASP A 348 15.81 40.02 -77.23
C ASP A 348 14.86 39.28 -78.18
N GLU A 349 14.76 37.96 -78.04
CA GLU A 349 13.84 37.09 -78.77
C GLU A 349 12.85 36.36 -77.84
N ALA A 350 11.68 36.02 -78.36
CA ALA A 350 10.67 35.23 -77.64
C ALA A 350 11.18 33.80 -77.37
N LYS A 351 11.29 33.44 -76.08
CA LYS A 351 11.68 32.08 -75.66
C LYS A 351 10.49 31.32 -75.09
N GLN A 352 10.57 30.00 -75.17
CA GLN A 352 9.60 29.11 -74.54
C GLN A 352 9.92 28.98 -73.06
N ILE A 353 8.93 29.25 -72.21
CA ILE A 353 8.95 29.02 -70.77
C ILE A 353 8.46 27.58 -70.54
N GLU A 354 9.32 26.77 -69.94
CA GLU A 354 9.11 25.34 -69.70
C GLU A 354 9.16 25.05 -68.20
N ILE A 355 8.14 24.35 -67.70
CA ILE A 355 8.08 23.85 -66.33
C ILE A 355 8.41 22.36 -66.36
N LYS A 356 9.42 21.92 -65.61
CA LYS A 356 9.66 20.48 -65.40
C LYS A 356 8.64 19.93 -64.41
N VAL A 357 7.67 19.17 -64.90
CA VAL A 357 6.63 18.51 -64.10
C VAL A 357 7.01 17.04 -63.86
N PRO A 358 7.08 16.55 -62.60
CA PRO A 358 7.22 15.12 -62.29
C PRO A 358 5.96 14.31 -62.65
N GLU A 359 6.09 12.99 -62.75
CA GLU A 359 4.92 12.10 -62.84
C GLU A 359 4.09 12.15 -61.55
N GLY A 360 2.77 12.09 -61.66
CA GLY A 360 1.84 12.24 -60.52
C GLY A 360 1.54 13.69 -60.09
N TYR A 361 2.12 14.69 -60.77
CA TYR A 361 1.93 16.11 -60.48
C TYR A 361 1.33 16.88 -61.65
N ASP A 362 0.53 17.90 -61.34
CA ASP A 362 0.12 18.97 -62.24
C ASP A 362 0.90 20.25 -61.91
N ALA A 363 1.22 21.07 -62.92
CA ALA A 363 1.80 22.40 -62.69
C ALA A 363 0.77 23.52 -62.90
N TYR A 364 0.82 24.53 -62.03
CA TYR A 364 -0.03 25.72 -62.10
C TYR A 364 0.83 26.98 -62.04
N TYR A 365 0.48 28.00 -62.83
CA TYR A 365 1.30 29.20 -62.99
C TYR A 365 0.50 30.51 -63.11
N THR A 366 1.21 31.59 -62.84
CA THR A 366 0.77 33.00 -62.94
C THR A 366 1.86 33.84 -63.63
N MET A 367 1.49 35.01 -64.14
CA MET A 367 2.37 35.93 -64.88
C MET A 367 2.24 37.40 -64.40
N ASP A 368 1.35 37.63 -63.43
CA ASP A 368 0.84 38.92 -62.96
C ASP A 368 1.26 39.22 -61.51
N GLU A 369 2.43 38.71 -61.11
CA GLU A 369 2.99 38.80 -59.75
C GLU A 369 2.21 38.03 -58.66
N SER A 370 0.95 37.64 -58.90
CA SER A 370 0.15 36.84 -57.96
C SER A 370 0.75 35.46 -57.69
N ASP A 371 0.58 34.94 -56.47
CA ASP A 371 1.05 33.58 -56.13
C ASP A 371 0.11 32.53 -56.74
N PRO A 372 0.66 31.50 -57.43
CA PRO A 372 -0.15 30.52 -58.13
C PRO A 372 -0.83 29.54 -57.16
N THR A 373 -2.02 29.09 -57.56
CA THR A 373 -2.85 28.13 -56.83
C THR A 373 -3.47 27.12 -57.80
N THR A 374 -4.21 26.13 -57.30
CA THR A 374 -5.04 25.22 -58.13
C THR A 374 -6.14 25.92 -58.93
N ALA A 375 -6.45 27.19 -58.64
CA ALA A 375 -7.36 28.03 -59.42
C ALA A 375 -6.65 28.89 -60.50
N SER A 376 -5.31 28.89 -60.52
CA SER A 376 -4.49 29.60 -61.52
C SER A 376 -4.40 28.82 -62.84
N THR A 377 -3.62 29.32 -63.81
CA THR A 377 -3.53 28.68 -65.13
C THR A 377 -2.81 27.34 -65.03
N LYS A 378 -3.47 26.24 -65.39
CA LYS A 378 -2.83 24.93 -65.48
C LYS A 378 -1.87 24.89 -66.67
N TYR A 379 -0.65 24.45 -66.43
CA TYR A 379 0.39 24.26 -67.45
C TYR A 379 0.11 23.00 -68.27
N THR A 380 0.06 23.13 -69.60
CA THR A 380 -0.21 22.01 -70.53
C THR A 380 0.90 21.81 -71.56
N GLY A 381 2.01 22.54 -71.46
CA GLY A 381 3.11 22.55 -72.42
C GLY A 381 3.83 23.91 -72.45
N PRO A 382 4.90 24.05 -73.24
CA PRO A 382 5.71 25.27 -73.31
C PRO A 382 4.91 26.53 -73.62
N ILE A 383 5.24 27.64 -72.96
CA ILE A 383 4.52 28.92 -73.07
C ILE A 383 5.44 29.97 -73.70
N GLU A 384 4.98 30.69 -74.74
CA GLU A 384 5.77 31.79 -75.29
C GLU A 384 5.89 32.95 -74.28
N MET A 385 7.13 33.35 -73.99
CA MET A 385 7.45 34.47 -73.09
C MET A 385 6.80 35.78 -73.56
N PRO A 386 5.97 36.45 -72.75
CA PRO A 386 5.31 37.71 -73.13
C PRO A 386 6.29 38.86 -73.39
N GLU A 387 5.78 39.93 -74.00
CA GLU A 387 6.52 41.16 -74.29
C GLU A 387 6.57 42.10 -73.07
N GLY A 388 7.71 42.75 -72.83
CA GLY A 388 7.94 43.57 -71.63
C GLY A 388 8.29 42.75 -70.38
N THR A 389 8.00 43.29 -69.21
CA THR A 389 8.29 42.66 -67.91
C THR A 389 7.21 41.65 -67.53
N THR A 390 7.61 40.41 -67.22
CA THR A 390 6.74 39.33 -66.73
C THR A 390 7.31 38.74 -65.43
N ILE A 391 6.51 38.67 -64.37
CA ILE A 391 6.85 37.93 -63.15
C ILE A 391 6.13 36.58 -63.22
N PHE A 392 6.83 35.57 -63.71
CA PHE A 392 6.32 34.21 -63.84
C PHE A 392 6.53 33.45 -62.53
N LYS A 393 5.44 32.94 -61.95
CA LYS A 393 5.48 32.09 -60.76
C LYS A 393 4.81 30.75 -61.05
N ALA A 394 5.36 29.66 -60.51
CA ALA A 394 4.80 28.33 -60.70
C ALA A 394 4.93 27.43 -59.45
N ILE A 395 3.95 26.54 -59.29
CA ILE A 395 3.93 25.44 -58.31
C ILE A 395 3.64 24.11 -59.01
N LEU A 396 4.02 23.01 -58.35
CA LEU A 396 3.54 21.66 -58.62
C LEU A 396 2.45 21.33 -57.60
N VAL A 397 1.46 20.55 -58.00
CA VAL A 397 0.36 20.08 -57.14
C VAL A 397 0.18 18.58 -57.35
N ASN A 398 0.17 17.79 -56.27
CA ASN A 398 -0.01 16.34 -56.36
C ASN A 398 -1.50 15.96 -56.58
N GLY A 399 -1.79 14.67 -56.77
CA GLY A 399 -3.15 14.15 -56.94
C GLY A 399 -4.12 14.38 -55.76
N GLU A 400 -3.62 14.80 -54.59
CA GLU A 400 -4.37 15.07 -53.37
C GLU A 400 -4.59 16.58 -53.13
N GLY A 401 -3.94 17.43 -53.93
CA GLY A 401 -3.99 18.90 -53.80
C GLY A 401 -2.82 19.53 -53.03
N ARG A 402 -1.86 18.74 -52.53
CA ARG A 402 -0.65 19.24 -51.85
C ARG A 402 0.19 20.04 -52.84
N SER A 403 0.59 21.26 -52.48
CA SER A 403 1.35 22.17 -53.34
C SER A 403 2.83 22.25 -52.95
N SER A 404 3.73 22.30 -53.93
CA SER A 404 5.16 22.57 -53.73
C SER A 404 5.41 24.02 -53.31
N GLY A 405 6.65 24.33 -52.94
CA GLY A 405 7.14 25.72 -52.93
C GLY A 405 6.99 26.41 -54.29
N ILE A 406 6.94 27.75 -54.29
CA ILE A 406 6.76 28.58 -55.49
C ILE A 406 8.12 28.88 -56.15
N THR A 407 8.30 28.48 -57.40
CA THR A 407 9.42 28.96 -58.22
C THR A 407 9.05 30.28 -58.88
N THR A 408 9.82 31.33 -58.61
CA THR A 408 9.70 32.65 -59.26
C THR A 408 10.77 32.85 -60.34
N ARG A 409 10.37 33.50 -61.43
CA ARG A 409 11.22 33.91 -62.57
C ARG A 409 10.81 35.32 -63.01
N ASN A 410 11.79 36.20 -63.15
CA ASN A 410 11.56 37.55 -63.65
C ASN A 410 12.12 37.64 -65.08
N TYR A 411 11.26 37.91 -66.04
CA TYR A 411 11.59 38.01 -67.45
C TYR A 411 11.37 39.43 -67.95
N GLU A 412 12.26 39.91 -68.82
CA GLU A 412 12.13 41.22 -69.48
C GLU A 412 12.42 41.07 -70.97
N ARG A 413 11.37 40.95 -71.78
CA ARG A 413 11.45 40.80 -73.24
C ARG A 413 11.45 42.17 -73.91
N ILE A 414 12.59 42.58 -74.48
CA ILE A 414 12.80 43.89 -75.09
C ILE A 414 12.85 43.74 -76.62
N THR A 415 11.80 44.20 -77.29
CA THR A 415 11.80 44.38 -78.76
C THR A 415 12.57 45.65 -79.15
N ASN A 416 13.56 45.51 -80.03
CA ASN A 416 14.32 46.62 -80.63
C ASN A 416 13.73 47.08 -81.97
#